data_AF-A0A819QP66-F1
#
_entry.id   AF-A0A819QP66-F1
#
_cell.length_a   1.000
_cell.length_b   1.000
_cell.length_c   1.000
_cell.angle_alpha   90.00
_cell.angle_beta   90.00
_cell.angle_gamma   90.00
#
_symmetry.space_group_name_H-M   'P 1'
#
loop_
_entity.id
_entity.type
_entity.pdbx_description
1 polymer ?
#
loop_
_entity_poly.entity_id
_entity_poly.type
_entity_poly.pdbx_seq_one_letter_code
_entity_poly.pdbx_strand_id
1 'polypeptide(L)'
;MYDFIIINSNERKVAKKRYDYCEQLCFSNATNQTEIRCSCTQYYNLADDGRSCKPNCAYTSSAFRCSRSEKCIITNDLCNNITDCLHGEDEHDITLTTLHLGNNRLRDVGTQPLADALKHNTTLTTLAIVENQIGDLGVAYLADALQHNTTLTTLELWENSIGKLGAQFLGEALQHNTALTTLHLSNNKIGQTGAELLGDALKLNMTLTTLGLRSNKIGHVGAQFLTNALQQNTALTTLDLAWNGIKDVGAQSLGDALKHNTTLTALDLGSNKIGKAGAQSLGDGLKHNTTLTSLRLVDNKIGQVGTQFLGDALLHNKTLSSLNLSDNEIGDIGAQVLGDALKRNTALAKLDLGGNKIGDMGAQSLGSVLEHNTIWSSAFFHFTSLEVDWIHGFLYVLYDDPSSSSDGIEIMHANIDYTQLTSVNVHPLQGYVYISTYYDAQHSLIYRSLLDGSNLETFINL
;
A
#
# COMPACT_ATOMS: atom_id res chain seq x y z
N MET A 1 -21.70 66.28 16.98
CA MET A 1 -23.06 66.16 17.55
C MET A 1 -23.27 64.70 17.90
N TYR A 2 -23.91 64.42 19.02
CA TYR A 2 -24.49 63.11 19.26
C TYR A 2 -25.66 62.92 18.30
N ASP A 3 -25.95 61.67 17.93
CA ASP A 3 -27.33 61.19 17.89
C ASP A 3 -27.37 59.75 18.41
N PHE A 4 -28.30 59.52 19.33
CA PHE A 4 -28.52 58.24 20.02
C PHE A 4 -29.49 57.37 19.22
N ILE A 5 -29.29 56.04 19.20
CA ILE A 5 -30.39 55.08 19.04
C ILE A 5 -30.23 53.91 20.02
N ILE A 6 -31.21 53.78 20.92
CA ILE A 6 -31.39 52.79 21.99
C ILE A 6 -32.92 52.67 22.24
N ILE A 7 -33.60 51.52 22.38
CA ILE A 7 -33.34 50.09 22.11
C ILE A 7 -34.72 49.46 21.85
N ASN A 8 -34.86 48.53 20.87
CA ASN A 8 -35.84 47.42 20.87
C ASN A 8 -35.75 46.65 19.53
N SER A 9 -35.98 45.35 19.39
CA SER A 9 -36.11 44.18 20.27
C SER A 9 -36.64 43.08 19.35
N ASN A 10 -36.05 41.89 19.37
CA ASN A 10 -36.67 40.64 18.91
C ASN A 10 -37.33 40.63 17.51
N GLU A 11 -36.55 40.37 16.46
CA GLU A 11 -36.97 39.36 15.48
C GLU A 11 -35.79 38.69 14.80
N ARG A 12 -35.77 37.34 14.79
CA ARG A 12 -34.72 36.54 14.17
C ARG A 12 -34.91 36.49 12.65
N LYS A 13 -33.95 36.99 11.88
CA LYS A 13 -33.70 36.48 10.52
C LYS A 13 -32.24 36.08 10.38
N VAL A 14 -32.00 34.77 10.43
CA VAL A 14 -30.68 34.16 10.26
C VAL A 14 -30.30 34.17 8.79
N ALA A 15 -29.41 35.08 8.40
CA ALA A 15 -28.68 34.99 7.14
C ALA A 15 -27.27 34.46 7.41
N LYS A 16 -27.14 33.13 7.57
CA LYS A 16 -25.82 32.47 7.66
C LYS A 16 -25.14 32.51 6.29
N LYS A 17 -24.19 33.43 6.10
CA LYS A 17 -23.04 33.19 5.22
C LYS A 17 -21.96 32.49 6.04
N ARG A 18 -21.71 31.22 5.72
CA ARG A 18 -20.50 30.50 6.18
C ARG A 18 -19.34 30.90 5.27
N TYR A 19 -18.16 31.03 5.86
CA TYR A 19 -16.86 31.16 5.20
C TYR A 19 -15.92 30.19 5.92
N ASP A 20 -15.18 29.39 5.17
CA ASP A 20 -14.36 28.28 5.68
C ASP A 20 -12.86 28.58 5.43
N TYR A 21 -11.98 28.21 6.38
CA TYR A 21 -10.54 28.47 6.33
C TYR A 21 -9.71 27.17 6.48
N CYS A 22 -8.47 27.16 5.98
CA CYS A 22 -7.48 26.08 6.16
C CYS A 22 -6.37 26.53 7.12
N GLU A 23 -5.87 25.61 7.96
CA GLU A 23 -4.62 25.78 8.71
C GLU A 23 -3.52 24.87 8.13
N GLN A 24 -2.27 25.32 8.21
CA GLN A 24 -1.10 24.53 7.85
C GLN A 24 -0.26 24.28 9.10
N LEU A 25 -0.03 23.00 9.38
CA LEU A 25 0.74 22.54 10.53
C LEU A 25 2.00 21.84 10.01
N CYS A 26 3.18 22.27 10.49
CA CYS A 26 4.37 21.44 10.43
C CYS A 26 4.87 21.09 11.83
N PHE A 27 5.34 19.86 12.00
CA PHE A 27 5.93 19.37 13.24
C PHE A 27 7.29 18.71 12.94
N SER A 28 8.27 18.96 13.79
CA SER A 28 9.45 18.11 13.93
C SER A 28 9.19 17.04 14.98
N ASN A 29 9.76 15.85 14.80
CA ASN A 29 9.63 14.78 15.78
C ASN A 29 10.49 15.10 17.02
N ALA A 30 9.86 15.23 18.18
CA ALA A 30 10.51 15.74 19.39
C ALA A 30 11.65 14.86 19.93
N THR A 31 11.76 13.61 19.49
CA THR A 31 12.81 12.67 19.90
C THR A 31 13.99 12.57 18.93
N ASN A 32 13.79 12.82 17.63
CA ASN A 32 14.83 12.80 16.60
C ASN A 32 14.67 14.02 15.67
N GLN A 33 15.62 14.94 15.72
CA GLN A 33 15.58 16.24 15.02
C GLN A 33 15.84 16.14 13.50
N THR A 34 15.77 14.94 12.92
CA THR A 34 16.13 14.63 11.52
C THR A 34 14.92 14.53 10.59
N GLU A 35 13.70 14.77 11.10
CA GLU A 35 12.44 14.61 10.39
C GLU A 35 11.53 15.84 10.52
N ILE A 36 11.06 16.36 9.38
CA ILE A 36 10.03 17.41 9.29
C ILE A 36 8.81 16.89 8.52
N ARG A 37 7.61 17.11 9.06
CA ARG A 37 6.34 16.88 8.37
C ARG A 37 5.52 18.15 8.30
N CYS A 38 5.10 18.57 7.10
CA CYS A 38 4.17 19.67 6.83
C CYS A 38 2.95 19.17 6.06
N SER A 39 1.74 19.57 6.47
CA SER A 39 0.51 19.33 5.70
C SER A 39 -0.55 20.42 5.94
N CYS A 40 -1.35 20.74 4.93
CA CYS A 40 -2.56 21.55 5.10
C CYS A 40 -3.70 20.67 5.64
N THR A 41 -4.07 20.83 6.91
CA THR A 41 -5.20 20.10 7.52
C THR A 41 -6.46 20.96 7.55
N GLN A 42 -7.61 20.36 7.24
CA GLN A 42 -8.90 20.93 7.65
C GLN A 42 -9.26 20.43 9.05
N TYR A 43 -9.61 21.35 9.97
CA TYR A 43 -10.59 21.24 11.08
C TYR A 43 -10.21 22.09 12.33
N TYR A 44 -11.26 22.64 12.97
CA TYR A 44 -11.33 23.33 14.28
C TYR A 44 -11.00 24.83 14.39
N ASN A 45 -11.67 25.48 15.35
CA ASN A 45 -11.69 26.93 15.58
C ASN A 45 -10.50 27.40 16.43
N LEU A 46 -9.96 28.59 16.11
CA LEU A 46 -9.87 29.74 17.04
C LEU A 46 -9.47 31.03 16.28
N ALA A 47 -9.30 32.14 17.00
CA ALA A 47 -9.45 33.50 16.46
C ALA A 47 -8.21 34.13 15.80
N ASP A 48 -8.51 35.22 15.07
CA ASP A 48 -7.61 36.16 14.39
C ASP A 48 -6.44 36.70 15.22
N ASP A 49 -5.24 36.74 14.62
CA ASP A 49 -4.43 37.96 14.57
C ASP A 49 -3.62 38.10 13.26
N GLY A 50 -3.54 39.33 12.74
CA GLY A 50 -2.98 39.61 11.41
C GLY A 50 -1.46 39.78 11.42
N ARG A 51 -0.71 38.67 11.42
CA ARG A 51 0.77 38.68 11.28
C ARG A 51 1.21 37.88 10.08
N SER A 52 2.29 38.32 9.42
CA SER A 52 2.99 37.53 8.41
C SER A 52 3.76 36.40 9.06
N CYS A 53 3.57 35.16 8.57
CA CYS A 53 4.33 34.02 9.05
C CYS A 53 5.76 34.08 8.51
N LYS A 54 6.72 34.35 9.39
CA LYS A 54 8.11 33.96 9.20
C LYS A 54 8.31 32.63 9.94
N PRO A 55 8.56 31.50 9.28
CA PRO A 55 9.18 30.38 9.98
C PRO A 55 10.55 30.86 10.47
N ASN A 56 10.89 30.50 11.70
CA ASN A 56 12.19 30.77 12.29
C ASN A 56 12.88 29.42 12.50
N CYS A 57 14.07 29.23 11.95
CA CYS A 57 14.87 28.01 12.13
C CYS A 57 15.33 27.83 13.59
N ALA A 58 15.16 28.85 14.44
CA ALA A 58 15.44 28.80 15.87
C ALA A 58 14.59 27.75 16.62
N TYR A 59 15.29 26.75 17.17
CA TYR A 59 14.81 25.73 18.10
C TYR A 59 13.93 26.30 19.23
N THR A 60 12.62 26.30 19.03
CA THR A 60 11.64 26.37 20.11
C THR A 60 10.57 25.32 19.89
N SER A 61 10.25 24.61 20.97
CA SER A 61 9.35 23.46 21.02
C SER A 61 7.97 23.70 20.38
N SER A 62 7.47 22.65 19.73
CA SER A 62 6.07 22.45 19.29
C SER A 62 5.53 23.36 18.17
N ALA A 63 5.52 22.79 16.96
CA ALA A 63 4.72 23.18 15.80
C ALA A 63 5.04 24.52 15.11
N PHE A 64 5.49 24.47 13.86
CA PHE A 64 5.29 25.60 12.93
C PHE A 64 3.79 25.68 12.62
N ARG A 65 3.15 26.76 13.03
CA ARG A 65 1.77 27.10 12.64
C ARG A 65 1.83 28.24 11.63
N CYS A 66 1.34 28.00 10.41
CA CYS A 66 1.14 29.05 9.42
C CYS A 66 -0.35 29.43 9.36
N SER A 67 -0.66 30.70 9.65
CA SER A 67 -2.02 31.23 9.67
C SER A 67 -2.27 32.31 8.59
N ARG A 68 -3.53 32.34 8.10
CA ARG A 68 -4.13 33.30 7.13
C ARG A 68 -3.65 33.29 5.66
N SER A 69 -4.36 32.50 4.84
CA SER A 69 -4.83 32.90 3.49
C SER A 69 -5.93 31.95 3.00
N GLU A 70 -6.97 32.46 2.31
CA GLU A 70 -8.16 31.67 1.86
C GLU A 70 -7.88 30.61 0.78
N LYS A 71 -6.62 30.38 0.43
CA LYS A 71 -6.17 29.27 -0.40
C LYS A 71 -4.86 28.75 0.20
N CYS A 72 -4.89 27.57 0.82
CA CYS A 72 -3.67 26.82 1.14
C CYS A 72 -2.94 26.53 -0.18
N ILE A 73 -1.98 27.38 -0.49
CA ILE A 73 -1.02 27.35 -1.60
C ILE A 73 0.27 27.72 -0.90
N ILE A 74 1.29 26.87 -0.98
CA ILE A 74 2.62 27.26 -0.54
C ILE A 74 3.05 28.47 -1.37
N THR A 75 3.19 29.63 -0.72
CA THR A 75 3.80 30.80 -1.35
C THR A 75 5.29 30.52 -1.53
N ASN A 76 5.91 31.20 -2.50
CA ASN A 76 7.36 31.10 -2.74
C ASN A 76 8.14 31.27 -1.43
N ASP A 77 7.67 32.11 -0.52
CA ASP A 77 8.30 32.34 0.79
C ASP A 77 8.45 31.05 1.61
N LEU A 78 7.44 30.19 1.72
CA LEU A 78 7.58 28.94 2.51
C LEU A 78 8.48 27.91 1.80
N CYS A 79 8.45 27.83 0.46
CA CYS A 79 9.44 27.04 -0.29
C CYS A 79 10.87 27.57 -0.06
N ASN A 80 11.06 28.88 -0.09
CA ASN A 80 12.36 29.52 0.15
C ASN A 80 12.84 29.22 1.57
N ASN A 81 12.00 29.35 2.60
CA ASN A 81 12.42 29.00 3.97
C ASN A 81 12.75 27.50 4.15
N ILE A 82 12.08 26.59 3.41
CA ILE A 82 12.46 25.16 3.39
C ILE A 82 13.79 24.95 2.62
N THR A 83 14.02 25.75 1.58
CA THR A 83 15.27 25.78 0.79
C THR A 83 16.43 26.28 1.66
N ASP A 84 16.22 27.32 2.47
CA ASP A 84 17.18 27.84 3.45
C ASP A 84 17.52 26.78 4.51
N CYS A 85 16.52 26.06 5.03
CA CYS A 85 16.70 24.89 5.92
C CYS A 85 17.51 23.74 5.27
N LEU A 86 17.44 23.59 3.95
CA LEU A 86 18.16 22.54 3.20
C LEU A 86 19.58 22.98 2.77
N HIS A 87 19.83 24.29 2.71
CA HIS A 87 21.14 24.88 2.41
C HIS A 87 22.04 25.03 3.64
N GLY A 88 21.47 25.17 4.84
CA GLY A 88 22.23 25.20 6.09
C GLY A 88 23.06 26.48 6.29
N GLU A 89 22.50 27.65 5.95
CA GLU A 89 23.19 28.94 6.13
C GLU A 89 23.32 29.40 7.60
N ASP A 90 22.57 28.81 8.53
CA ASP A 90 22.75 29.00 9.97
C ASP A 90 23.83 28.04 10.52
N GLU A 91 24.66 28.49 11.47
CA GLU A 91 25.77 27.73 12.11
C GLU A 91 25.35 26.46 12.90
N HIS A 92 24.12 25.99 12.75
CA HIS A 92 23.57 24.80 13.40
C HIS A 92 23.36 23.70 12.35
N ASP A 93 24.31 22.76 12.28
CA ASP A 93 24.36 21.60 11.38
C ASP A 93 23.00 20.86 11.27
N ILE A 94 22.22 21.16 10.22
CA ILE A 94 20.86 20.64 10.04
C ILE A 94 20.92 19.23 9.47
N THR A 95 20.91 18.25 10.38
CA THR A 95 20.87 16.80 10.09
C THR A 95 19.53 16.29 9.53
N LEU A 96 18.83 17.08 8.69
CA LEU A 96 17.53 16.71 8.13
C LEU A 96 17.70 15.56 7.12
N THR A 97 17.28 14.37 7.52
CA THR A 97 17.28 13.17 6.67
C THR A 97 15.94 12.94 5.97
N THR A 98 14.84 13.44 6.53
CA THR A 98 13.49 13.09 6.11
C THR A 98 12.58 14.31 6.04
N LEU A 99 11.99 14.56 4.87
CA LEU A 99 11.12 15.71 4.62
C LEU A 99 9.80 15.28 3.98
N HIS A 100 8.70 15.42 4.72
CA HIS A 100 7.34 15.19 4.20
C HIS A 100 6.62 16.53 4.02
N LEU A 101 6.24 16.86 2.79
CA LEU A 101 5.42 18.01 2.43
C LEU A 101 4.11 17.56 1.75
N GLY A 102 3.52 16.45 2.18
CA GLY A 102 2.29 15.91 1.61
C GLY A 102 1.08 16.86 1.75
N ASN A 103 0.25 16.94 0.70
CA ASN A 103 -0.97 17.77 0.67
C ASN A 103 -0.74 19.24 1.05
N ASN A 104 0.11 19.94 0.29
CA ASN A 104 0.34 21.38 0.44
C ASN A 104 0.16 22.19 -0.86
N ARG A 105 -0.19 21.53 -1.98
CA ARG A 105 -0.37 22.14 -3.31
C ARG A 105 0.87 22.92 -3.81
N LEU A 106 2.07 22.37 -3.63
CA LEU A 106 3.32 22.94 -4.17
C LEU A 106 3.22 23.32 -5.65
N ARG A 107 2.60 22.46 -6.47
CA ARG A 107 2.58 22.55 -7.94
C ARG A 107 4.00 22.62 -8.53
N ASP A 108 4.10 22.81 -9.84
CA ASP A 108 5.39 22.93 -10.53
C ASP A 108 6.24 24.08 -9.96
N VAL A 109 5.62 25.22 -9.66
CA VAL A 109 6.31 26.44 -9.20
C VAL A 109 6.95 26.25 -7.82
N GLY A 110 6.25 25.65 -6.85
CA GLY A 110 6.81 25.37 -5.53
C GLY A 110 7.82 24.22 -5.54
N THR A 111 7.86 23.42 -6.61
CA THR A 111 8.83 22.32 -6.75
C THR A 111 10.21 22.83 -7.19
N GLN A 112 10.30 23.98 -7.87
CA GLN A 112 11.59 24.50 -8.36
C GLN A 112 12.58 24.86 -7.22
N PRO A 113 12.24 25.68 -6.20
CA PRO A 113 13.21 26.02 -5.14
C PRO A 113 13.63 24.80 -4.34
N LEU A 114 12.71 23.86 -4.11
CA LEU A 114 12.99 22.58 -3.47
C LEU A 114 14.00 21.76 -4.27
N ALA A 115 13.85 21.68 -5.60
CA ALA A 115 14.81 21.01 -6.46
C ALA A 115 16.19 21.69 -6.47
N ASP A 116 16.22 23.02 -6.52
CA ASP A 116 17.48 23.78 -6.45
C ASP A 116 18.21 23.57 -5.10
N ALA A 117 17.46 23.41 -4.00
CA ALA A 117 18.01 23.01 -2.70
C ALA A 117 18.62 21.59 -2.72
N LEU A 118 17.90 20.62 -3.31
CA LEU A 118 18.32 19.21 -3.38
C LEU A 118 19.63 19.00 -4.15
N LYS A 119 19.98 19.88 -5.10
CA LYS A 119 21.26 19.82 -5.84
C LYS A 119 22.48 19.93 -4.93
N HIS A 120 22.34 20.64 -3.81
CA HIS A 120 23.43 20.94 -2.89
C HIS A 120 23.26 20.27 -1.52
N ASN A 121 22.06 19.83 -1.18
CA ASN A 121 21.80 19.13 0.07
C ASN A 121 22.46 17.73 0.10
N THR A 122 23.18 17.45 1.18
CA THR A 122 23.96 16.21 1.40
C THR A 122 23.44 15.37 2.58
N THR A 123 22.29 15.72 3.15
CA THR A 123 21.74 15.07 4.37
C THR A 123 20.42 14.35 4.12
N LEU A 124 19.60 14.85 3.20
CA LEU A 124 18.24 14.36 2.95
C LEU A 124 18.29 13.02 2.20
N THR A 125 17.77 11.98 2.85
CA THR A 125 17.65 10.63 2.31
C THR A 125 16.23 10.31 1.85
N THR A 126 15.22 10.97 2.40
CA THR A 126 13.81 10.75 2.08
C THR A 126 13.07 12.06 1.82
N LEU A 127 12.43 12.16 0.65
CA LEU A 127 11.56 13.27 0.28
C LEU A 127 10.18 12.76 -0.13
N ALA A 128 9.14 13.21 0.56
CA ALA A 128 7.76 12.88 0.26
C ALA A 128 6.93 14.13 -0.05
N ILE A 129 6.57 14.30 -1.33
CA ILE A 129 5.85 15.45 -1.88
C ILE A 129 4.54 15.02 -2.54
N VAL A 130 3.86 14.14 -1.82
CA VAL A 130 2.56 13.51 -2.11
C VAL A 130 1.42 14.53 -2.26
N GLU A 131 0.43 14.26 -3.12
CA GLU A 131 -0.82 15.05 -3.23
C GLU A 131 -0.59 16.57 -3.44
N ASN A 132 0.44 16.95 -4.21
CA ASN A 132 0.86 18.35 -4.34
C ASN A 132 0.49 19.02 -5.67
N GLN A 133 -0.25 18.34 -6.56
CA GLN A 133 -0.61 18.83 -7.88
C GLN A 133 0.61 19.14 -8.77
N ILE A 134 1.72 18.42 -8.55
CA ILE A 134 2.95 18.51 -9.35
C ILE A 134 2.71 17.86 -10.71
N GLY A 135 3.04 18.54 -11.80
CA GLY A 135 2.96 18.06 -13.17
C GLY A 135 4.32 17.69 -13.74
N ASP A 136 4.37 17.55 -15.07
CA ASP A 136 5.59 17.19 -15.80
C ASP A 136 6.73 18.20 -15.62
N LEU A 137 6.41 19.49 -15.46
CA LEU A 137 7.41 20.56 -15.29
C LEU A 137 8.04 20.54 -13.89
N GLY A 138 7.25 20.36 -12.83
CA GLY A 138 7.79 20.23 -11.48
C GLY A 138 8.70 19.01 -11.34
N VAL A 139 8.32 17.90 -11.98
CA VAL A 139 9.16 16.71 -12.06
C VAL A 139 10.43 16.93 -12.88
N ALA A 140 10.41 17.78 -13.91
CA ALA A 140 11.63 18.15 -14.64
C ALA A 140 12.68 18.81 -13.72
N TYR A 141 12.26 19.71 -12.82
CA TYR A 141 13.16 20.31 -11.84
C TYR A 141 13.74 19.25 -10.88
N LEU A 142 12.91 18.34 -10.37
CA LEU A 142 13.39 17.25 -9.49
C LEU A 142 14.35 16.30 -10.22
N ALA A 143 14.09 15.99 -11.48
CA ALA A 143 14.97 15.15 -12.31
C ALA A 143 16.34 15.79 -12.55
N ASP A 144 16.38 17.10 -12.80
CA ASP A 144 17.62 17.89 -12.88
C ASP A 144 18.40 17.84 -11.55
N ALA A 145 17.71 17.95 -10.40
CA ALA A 145 18.34 17.79 -9.10
C ALA A 145 18.87 16.37 -8.82
N LEU A 146 18.11 15.34 -9.23
CA LEU A 146 18.50 13.92 -9.09
C LEU A 146 19.75 13.55 -9.90
N GLN A 147 20.10 14.27 -10.96
CA GLN A 147 21.36 14.02 -11.69
C GLN A 147 22.61 14.37 -10.88
N HIS A 148 22.46 15.17 -9.82
CA HIS A 148 23.57 15.64 -8.99
C HIS A 148 23.46 15.16 -7.53
N ASN A 149 22.25 14.95 -7.03
CA ASN A 149 22.04 14.49 -5.66
C ASN A 149 22.45 13.01 -5.48
N THR A 150 23.35 12.76 -4.53
CA THR A 150 23.92 11.44 -4.22
C THR A 150 23.44 10.85 -2.88
N THR A 151 22.44 11.46 -2.25
CA THR A 151 22.04 11.17 -0.86
C THR A 151 20.59 10.78 -0.71
N LEU A 152 19.72 11.26 -1.60
CA LEU A 152 18.30 10.93 -1.64
C LEU A 152 18.10 9.48 -2.12
N THR A 153 17.73 8.60 -1.19
CA THR A 153 17.47 7.18 -1.46
C THR A 153 15.99 6.90 -1.73
N THR A 154 15.08 7.74 -1.21
CA THR A 154 13.63 7.56 -1.30
C THR A 154 12.92 8.83 -1.78
N LEU A 155 12.15 8.71 -2.86
CA LEU A 155 11.33 9.80 -3.41
C LEU A 155 9.86 9.35 -3.57
N GLU A 156 8.97 9.99 -2.81
CA GLU A 156 7.52 9.78 -2.91
C GLU A 156 6.82 10.92 -3.65
N LEU A 157 6.27 10.58 -4.81
CA LEU A 157 5.61 11.46 -5.77
C LEU A 157 4.16 11.03 -6.05
N TRP A 158 3.57 10.18 -5.21
CA TRP A 158 2.23 9.64 -5.42
C TRP A 158 1.12 10.71 -5.29
N GLU A 159 -0.01 10.47 -5.97
CA GLU A 159 -1.17 11.40 -6.06
C GLU A 159 -0.86 12.79 -6.65
N ASN A 160 0.04 12.85 -7.62
CA ASN A 160 0.33 14.06 -8.38
C ASN A 160 -0.33 14.03 -9.78
N SER A 161 0.11 14.89 -10.69
CA SER A 161 -0.37 14.97 -12.08
C SER A 161 0.73 14.66 -13.10
N ILE A 162 1.68 13.82 -12.72
CA ILE A 162 2.84 13.42 -13.52
C ILE A 162 2.36 12.58 -14.71
N GLY A 163 2.65 13.05 -15.92
CA GLY A 163 2.36 12.39 -17.18
C GLY A 163 3.58 11.70 -17.77
N LYS A 164 3.51 11.43 -19.07
CA LYS A 164 4.59 10.77 -19.82
C LYS A 164 5.88 11.61 -19.92
N LEU A 165 5.81 12.94 -19.82
CA LEU A 165 7.01 13.79 -19.91
C LEU A 165 7.75 13.84 -18.57
N GLY A 166 7.04 13.89 -17.44
CA GLY A 166 7.66 13.70 -16.12
C GLY A 166 8.26 12.30 -15.97
N ALA A 167 7.61 11.28 -16.52
CA ALA A 167 8.18 9.93 -16.64
C ALA A 167 9.47 9.92 -17.49
N GLN A 168 9.54 10.71 -18.57
CA GLN A 168 10.74 10.87 -19.39
C GLN A 168 11.88 11.46 -18.57
N PHE A 169 11.66 12.61 -17.92
CA PHE A 169 12.69 13.30 -17.13
C PHE A 169 13.19 12.43 -15.96
N LEU A 170 12.30 11.74 -15.26
CA LEU A 170 12.70 10.76 -14.23
C LEU A 170 13.51 9.60 -14.84
N GLY A 171 13.11 9.08 -16.01
CA GLY A 171 13.84 8.05 -16.71
C GLY A 171 15.26 8.50 -17.08
N GLU A 172 15.41 9.70 -17.64
CA GLU A 172 16.71 10.30 -17.97
C GLU A 172 17.59 10.48 -16.72
N ALA A 173 17.04 11.00 -15.62
CA ALA A 173 17.79 11.13 -14.36
C ALA A 173 18.18 9.77 -13.75
N LEU A 174 17.30 8.76 -13.80
CA LEU A 174 17.56 7.41 -13.30
C LEU A 174 18.68 6.70 -14.06
N GLN A 175 18.95 7.01 -15.33
CA GLN A 175 20.09 6.41 -16.06
C GLN A 175 21.46 6.78 -15.47
N HIS A 176 21.53 7.84 -14.65
CA HIS A 176 22.77 8.36 -14.07
C HIS A 176 22.77 8.40 -12.54
N ASN A 177 21.60 8.50 -11.90
CA ASN A 177 21.50 8.53 -10.45
C ASN A 177 21.85 7.15 -9.84
N THR A 178 22.81 7.15 -8.90
CA THR A 178 23.32 5.96 -8.21
C THR A 178 22.95 5.89 -6.72
N ALA A 179 22.03 6.77 -6.26
CA ALA A 179 21.62 6.87 -4.85
C ALA A 179 20.17 6.44 -4.60
N LEU A 180 19.26 6.70 -5.54
CA LEU A 180 17.83 6.46 -5.40
C LEU A 180 17.53 4.96 -5.49
N THR A 181 17.07 4.39 -4.38
CA THR A 181 16.68 2.97 -4.27
C THR A 181 15.16 2.79 -4.31
N THR A 182 14.38 3.79 -3.93
CA THR A 182 12.92 3.74 -3.85
C THR A 182 12.26 4.93 -4.54
N LEU A 183 11.36 4.64 -5.49
CA LEU A 183 10.59 5.64 -6.22
C LEU A 183 9.09 5.27 -6.24
N HIS A 184 8.25 6.09 -5.63
CA HIS A 184 6.79 5.89 -5.61
C HIS A 184 6.07 6.93 -6.48
N LEU A 185 5.49 6.46 -7.60
CA LEU A 185 4.76 7.24 -8.61
C LEU A 185 3.26 6.88 -8.68
N SER A 186 2.72 6.19 -7.67
CA SER A 186 1.33 5.72 -7.65
C SER A 186 0.29 6.86 -7.84
N ASN A 187 -0.87 6.55 -8.42
CA ASN A 187 -1.96 7.51 -8.67
C ASN A 187 -1.53 8.74 -9.51
N ASN A 188 -0.78 8.51 -10.60
CA ASN A 188 -0.38 9.53 -11.57
C ASN A 188 -0.97 9.22 -12.98
N LYS A 189 -0.42 9.84 -14.03
CA LYS A 189 -0.89 9.78 -15.43
C LYS A 189 0.21 9.29 -16.39
N ILE A 190 1.17 8.51 -15.89
CA ILE A 190 2.37 8.03 -16.59
C ILE A 190 2.01 7.35 -17.93
N GLY A 191 1.01 6.46 -17.93
CA GLY A 191 0.51 5.77 -19.11
C GLY A 191 1.53 4.83 -19.78
N GLN A 192 1.15 4.27 -20.94
CA GLN A 192 1.99 3.29 -21.65
C GLN A 192 3.36 3.85 -22.08
N THR A 193 3.41 5.09 -22.57
CA THR A 193 4.66 5.73 -23.04
C THR A 193 5.55 6.16 -21.88
N GLY A 194 4.97 6.56 -20.74
CA GLY A 194 5.80 6.80 -19.55
C GLY A 194 6.40 5.49 -19.00
N ALA A 195 5.66 4.37 -19.07
CA ALA A 195 6.18 3.06 -18.70
C ALA A 195 7.26 2.52 -19.67
N GLU A 196 7.17 2.87 -20.96
CA GLU A 196 8.23 2.62 -21.95
C GLU A 196 9.54 3.30 -21.55
N LEU A 197 9.47 4.62 -21.28
CA LEU A 197 10.63 5.44 -20.92
C LEU A 197 11.25 5.04 -19.57
N LEU A 198 10.42 4.73 -18.57
CA LEU A 198 10.89 4.17 -17.30
C LEU A 198 11.50 2.77 -17.48
N GLY A 199 10.93 1.95 -18.38
CA GLY A 199 11.48 0.64 -18.75
C GLY A 199 12.87 0.75 -19.40
N ASP A 200 13.08 1.71 -20.30
CA ASP A 200 14.39 1.96 -20.89
C ASP A 200 15.42 2.43 -19.85
N ALA A 201 15.02 3.28 -18.90
CA ALA A 201 15.87 3.68 -17.78
C ALA A 201 16.25 2.51 -16.86
N LEU A 202 15.29 1.61 -16.55
CA LEU A 202 15.52 0.41 -15.73
C LEU A 202 16.53 -0.57 -16.34
N LYS A 203 16.73 -0.59 -17.66
CA LYS A 203 17.78 -1.43 -18.29
C LYS A 203 19.20 -0.97 -17.94
N LEU A 204 19.36 0.30 -17.55
CA LEU A 204 20.65 0.93 -17.26
C LEU A 204 20.84 1.20 -15.76
N ASN A 205 19.76 1.51 -15.04
CA ASN A 205 19.83 1.77 -13.60
C ASN A 205 19.97 0.46 -12.80
N MET A 206 21.03 0.39 -12.00
CA MET A 206 21.38 -0.77 -11.16
C MET A 206 21.24 -0.50 -9.66
N THR A 207 20.49 0.55 -9.28
CA THR A 207 20.36 1.05 -7.91
C THR A 207 18.93 0.96 -7.39
N LEU A 208 17.94 1.22 -8.26
CA LEU A 208 16.53 1.25 -7.91
C LEU A 208 16.04 -0.17 -7.59
N THR A 209 15.71 -0.41 -6.33
CA THR A 209 15.22 -1.69 -5.82
C THR A 209 13.69 -1.73 -5.74
N THR A 210 13.04 -0.57 -5.54
CA THR A 210 11.59 -0.46 -5.34
C THR A 210 10.98 0.58 -6.28
N LEU A 211 10.00 0.15 -7.09
CA LEU A 211 9.26 1.01 -8.00
C LEU A 211 7.74 0.85 -7.81
N GLY A 212 7.10 1.92 -7.32
CA GLY A 212 5.65 1.99 -7.14
C GLY A 212 4.97 2.66 -8.33
N LEU A 213 4.17 1.92 -9.10
CA LEU A 213 3.50 2.39 -10.31
C LEU A 213 1.97 2.16 -10.30
N ARG A 214 1.37 1.88 -9.15
CA ARG A 214 -0.08 1.65 -9.00
C ARG A 214 -0.92 2.76 -9.63
N SER A 215 -2.03 2.41 -10.29
CA SER A 215 -3.04 3.36 -10.77
C SER A 215 -2.46 4.43 -11.72
N ASN A 216 -1.71 3.99 -12.73
CA ASN A 216 -1.04 4.87 -13.72
C ASN A 216 -1.52 4.70 -15.17
N LYS A 217 -2.54 3.85 -15.40
CA LYS A 217 -3.10 3.54 -16.73
C LYS A 217 -2.05 2.99 -17.71
N ILE A 218 -1.09 2.22 -17.20
CA ILE A 218 0.03 1.66 -17.97
C ILE A 218 -0.47 0.70 -19.07
N GLY A 219 -1.47 -0.13 -18.77
CA GLY A 219 -2.04 -1.12 -19.69
C GLY A 219 -1.06 -2.23 -20.10
N HIS A 220 -1.57 -3.19 -20.89
CA HIS A 220 -0.77 -4.31 -21.41
C HIS A 220 0.50 -3.89 -22.18
N VAL A 221 0.43 -2.86 -23.04
CA VAL A 221 1.59 -2.38 -23.82
C VAL A 221 2.67 -1.78 -22.91
N GLY A 222 2.28 -0.92 -21.95
CA GLY A 222 3.23 -0.38 -20.98
C GLY A 222 3.84 -1.46 -20.09
N ALA A 223 3.05 -2.47 -19.71
CA ALA A 223 3.56 -3.62 -18.96
C ALA A 223 4.59 -4.41 -19.78
N GLN A 224 4.37 -4.61 -21.08
CA GLN A 224 5.32 -5.28 -21.97
C GLN A 224 6.70 -4.59 -21.98
N PHE A 225 6.75 -3.26 -22.03
CA PHE A 225 8.01 -2.52 -21.96
C PHE A 225 8.72 -2.70 -20.62
N LEU A 226 8.00 -2.61 -19.51
CA LEU A 226 8.55 -2.86 -18.18
C LEU A 226 9.08 -4.30 -18.05
N THR A 227 8.37 -5.30 -18.59
CA THR A 227 8.83 -6.70 -18.55
C THR A 227 10.07 -6.95 -19.39
N ASN A 228 10.23 -6.26 -20.52
CA ASN A 228 11.47 -6.31 -21.30
C ASN A 228 12.65 -5.72 -20.52
N ALA A 229 12.41 -4.74 -19.64
CA ALA A 229 13.42 -4.22 -18.73
C ALA A 229 13.75 -5.20 -17.59
N LEU A 230 12.74 -5.85 -16.99
CA LEU A 230 12.93 -6.85 -15.92
C LEU A 230 13.76 -8.07 -16.35
N GLN A 231 13.81 -8.39 -17.64
CA GLN A 231 14.67 -9.46 -18.17
C GLN A 231 16.17 -9.09 -18.18
N GLN A 232 16.51 -7.81 -18.05
CA GLN A 232 17.88 -7.30 -18.10
C GLN A 232 18.33 -6.67 -16.78
N ASN A 233 17.41 -6.00 -16.08
CA ASN A 233 17.65 -5.37 -14.79
C ASN A 233 17.90 -6.44 -13.70
N THR A 234 18.97 -6.24 -12.92
CA THR A 234 19.30 -7.12 -11.78
C THR A 234 19.40 -6.34 -10.46
N ALA A 235 18.58 -5.30 -10.29
CA ALA A 235 18.54 -4.46 -9.10
C ALA A 235 17.13 -4.37 -8.48
N LEU A 236 16.09 -4.33 -9.32
CA LEU A 236 14.71 -4.21 -8.88
C LEU A 236 14.26 -5.50 -8.17
N THR A 237 13.79 -5.33 -6.93
CA THR A 237 13.27 -6.39 -6.07
C THR A 237 11.76 -6.26 -5.86
N THR A 238 11.23 -5.03 -5.88
CA THR A 238 9.82 -4.73 -5.59
C THR A 238 9.20 -3.89 -6.71
N LEU A 239 8.08 -4.37 -7.26
CA LEU A 239 7.31 -3.69 -8.31
C LEU A 239 5.81 -3.72 -8.00
N ASP A 240 5.21 -2.55 -7.77
CA ASP A 240 3.75 -2.40 -7.66
C ASP A 240 3.17 -1.91 -8.98
N LEU A 241 2.36 -2.77 -9.61
CA LEU A 241 1.65 -2.52 -10.86
C LEU A 241 0.12 -2.62 -10.69
N ALA A 242 -0.41 -2.55 -9.47
CA ALA A 242 -1.84 -2.65 -9.22
C ALA A 242 -2.65 -1.55 -9.96
N TRP A 243 -3.94 -1.79 -10.25
CA TRP A 243 -4.84 -0.80 -10.87
C TRP A 243 -4.41 -0.24 -12.24
N ASN A 244 -3.62 -0.98 -13.02
CA ASN A 244 -3.08 -0.51 -14.31
C ASN A 244 -3.79 -1.02 -15.57
N GLY A 245 -4.73 -1.95 -15.45
CA GLY A 245 -5.46 -2.53 -16.59
C GLY A 245 -4.56 -3.38 -17.49
N ILE A 246 -3.64 -4.13 -16.89
CA ILE A 246 -2.64 -4.98 -17.54
C ILE A 246 -3.28 -6.13 -18.33
N LYS A 247 -4.39 -6.72 -17.83
CA LYS A 247 -5.13 -7.84 -18.45
C LYS A 247 -4.26 -9.07 -18.75
N ASP A 248 -4.85 -10.07 -19.41
CA ASP A 248 -4.17 -11.31 -19.80
C ASP A 248 -2.90 -11.08 -20.64
N VAL A 249 -2.93 -10.17 -21.62
CA VAL A 249 -1.78 -9.93 -22.52
C VAL A 249 -0.56 -9.39 -21.78
N GLY A 250 -0.75 -8.44 -20.85
CA GLY A 250 0.37 -7.95 -20.04
C GLY A 250 0.81 -8.95 -18.97
N ALA A 251 -0.12 -9.73 -18.42
CA ALA A 251 0.18 -10.83 -17.51
C ALA A 251 0.98 -11.96 -18.20
N GLN A 252 0.76 -12.17 -19.51
CA GLN A 252 1.60 -13.06 -20.31
C GLN A 252 3.06 -12.56 -20.37
N SER A 253 3.27 -11.28 -20.71
CA SER A 253 4.63 -10.71 -20.73
C SER A 253 5.31 -10.76 -19.35
N LEU A 254 4.55 -10.58 -18.27
CA LEU A 254 5.04 -10.74 -16.89
C LEU A 254 5.43 -12.19 -16.58
N GLY A 255 4.58 -13.16 -16.95
CA GLY A 255 4.87 -14.58 -16.81
C GLY A 255 6.12 -15.01 -17.57
N ASP A 256 6.33 -14.51 -18.79
CA ASP A 256 7.53 -14.77 -19.58
C ASP A 256 8.79 -14.09 -19.01
N ALA A 257 8.68 -12.88 -18.45
CA ALA A 257 9.80 -12.22 -17.75
C ALA A 257 10.18 -12.92 -16.44
N LEU A 258 9.21 -13.44 -15.67
CA LEU A 258 9.48 -14.17 -14.42
C LEU A 258 10.30 -15.45 -14.63
N LYS A 259 10.29 -16.06 -15.83
CA LYS A 259 11.14 -17.22 -16.17
C LYS A 259 12.63 -16.88 -16.22
N HIS A 260 12.98 -15.61 -16.35
CA HIS A 260 14.34 -15.13 -16.59
C HIS A 260 14.84 -14.13 -15.55
N ASN A 261 13.96 -13.34 -14.95
CA ASN A 261 14.33 -12.43 -13.88
C ASN A 261 14.71 -13.22 -12.60
N THR A 262 15.81 -12.81 -11.98
CA THR A 262 16.43 -13.44 -10.81
C THR A 262 16.61 -12.48 -9.64
N THR A 263 15.80 -11.42 -9.56
CA THR A 263 15.96 -10.37 -8.51
C THR A 263 14.65 -9.89 -7.93
N LEU A 264 13.54 -9.95 -8.67
CA LEU A 264 12.23 -9.56 -8.21
C LEU A 264 11.77 -10.56 -7.14
N THR A 265 11.50 -10.02 -5.95
CA THR A 265 11.01 -10.74 -4.77
C THR A 265 9.54 -10.42 -4.48
N ALA A 266 9.08 -9.21 -4.81
CA ALA A 266 7.71 -8.76 -4.58
C ALA A 266 7.08 -8.14 -5.84
N LEU A 267 5.88 -8.62 -6.19
CA LEU A 267 5.11 -8.14 -7.34
C LEU A 267 3.62 -7.98 -6.97
N ASP A 268 3.08 -6.77 -7.14
CA ASP A 268 1.63 -6.51 -7.00
C ASP A 268 0.98 -6.28 -8.38
N LEU A 269 -0.02 -7.10 -8.68
CA LEU A 269 -0.83 -7.08 -9.89
C LEU A 269 -2.33 -6.98 -9.58
N GLY A 270 -2.72 -6.50 -8.39
CA GLY A 270 -4.11 -6.35 -8.00
C GLY A 270 -4.92 -5.44 -8.93
N SER A 271 -6.23 -5.69 -9.08
CA SER A 271 -7.16 -4.84 -9.84
C SER A 271 -6.76 -4.60 -11.31
N ASN A 272 -6.19 -5.62 -11.96
CA ASN A 272 -5.67 -5.53 -13.33
C ASN A 272 -6.53 -6.19 -14.41
N LYS A 273 -7.65 -6.83 -14.02
CA LYS A 273 -8.54 -7.59 -14.91
C LYS A 273 -7.83 -8.76 -15.59
N ILE A 274 -6.91 -9.40 -14.86
CA ILE A 274 -6.23 -10.64 -15.26
C ILE A 274 -7.24 -11.78 -15.16
N GLY A 275 -7.43 -12.52 -16.24
CA GLY A 275 -8.30 -13.68 -16.32
C GLY A 275 -7.53 -14.99 -16.22
N LYS A 276 -8.22 -16.10 -16.52
CA LYS A 276 -7.62 -17.45 -16.55
C LYS A 276 -6.40 -17.59 -17.48
N ALA A 277 -6.32 -16.81 -18.56
CA ALA A 277 -5.22 -16.89 -19.52
C ALA A 277 -3.95 -16.22 -18.98
N GLY A 278 -4.07 -15.03 -18.37
CA GLY A 278 -2.97 -14.39 -17.66
C GLY A 278 -2.55 -15.18 -16.42
N ALA A 279 -3.49 -15.78 -15.69
CA ALA A 279 -3.19 -16.69 -14.58
C ALA A 279 -2.39 -17.92 -15.04
N GLN A 280 -2.71 -18.49 -16.21
CA GLN A 280 -1.92 -19.56 -16.82
C GLN A 280 -0.47 -19.11 -17.06
N SER A 281 -0.27 -17.98 -17.75
CA SER A 281 1.07 -17.50 -18.07
C SER A 281 1.89 -17.12 -16.83
N LEU A 282 1.26 -16.53 -15.82
CA LEU A 282 1.89 -16.26 -14.52
C LEU A 282 2.27 -17.57 -13.82
N GLY A 283 1.39 -18.57 -13.81
CA GLY A 283 1.69 -19.91 -13.28
C GLY A 283 2.87 -20.57 -13.98
N ASP A 284 2.92 -20.53 -15.31
CA ASP A 284 4.04 -21.05 -16.09
C ASP A 284 5.35 -20.26 -15.85
N GLY A 285 5.28 -18.97 -15.52
CA GLY A 285 6.43 -18.21 -15.03
C GLY A 285 6.90 -18.65 -13.63
N LEU A 286 5.98 -18.80 -12.69
CA LEU A 286 6.24 -19.20 -11.31
C LEU A 286 6.87 -20.60 -11.20
N LYS A 287 6.58 -21.53 -12.10
CA LYS A 287 7.23 -22.86 -12.16
C LYS A 287 8.74 -22.79 -12.33
N HIS A 288 9.25 -21.74 -12.97
CA HIS A 288 10.67 -21.53 -13.26
C HIS A 288 11.32 -20.46 -12.38
N ASN A 289 10.55 -19.49 -11.89
CA ASN A 289 11.09 -18.43 -11.06
C ASN A 289 11.54 -18.95 -9.68
N THR A 290 12.70 -18.48 -9.22
CA THR A 290 13.35 -18.90 -7.96
C THR A 290 13.62 -17.74 -6.99
N THR A 291 13.00 -16.57 -7.19
CA THR A 291 13.28 -15.37 -6.37
C THR A 291 12.04 -14.65 -5.87
N LEU A 292 10.90 -14.78 -6.56
CA LEU A 292 9.64 -14.19 -6.15
C LEU A 292 9.14 -14.90 -4.89
N THR A 293 9.02 -14.12 -3.81
CA THR A 293 8.54 -14.56 -2.50
C THR A 293 7.14 -14.02 -2.20
N SER A 294 6.73 -12.91 -2.82
CA SER A 294 5.41 -12.30 -2.65
C SER A 294 4.76 -11.97 -3.99
N LEU A 295 3.58 -12.54 -4.25
CA LEU A 295 2.73 -12.21 -5.39
C LEU A 295 1.33 -11.80 -4.92
N ARG A 296 0.87 -10.62 -5.35
CA ARG A 296 -0.48 -10.12 -5.06
C ARG A 296 -1.30 -10.03 -6.34
N LEU A 297 -2.47 -10.68 -6.34
CA LEU A 297 -3.39 -10.81 -7.47
C LEU A 297 -4.84 -10.44 -7.08
N VAL A 298 -5.04 -9.75 -5.95
CA VAL A 298 -6.30 -9.18 -5.44
C VAL A 298 -7.20 -8.62 -6.55
N ASP A 299 -8.53 -8.80 -6.48
CA ASP A 299 -9.50 -8.15 -7.39
C ASP A 299 -9.16 -8.37 -8.88
N ASN A 300 -9.06 -9.64 -9.27
CA ASN A 300 -8.88 -10.04 -10.65
C ASN A 300 -9.99 -11.03 -11.05
N LYS A 301 -9.88 -11.64 -12.23
CA LYS A 301 -10.89 -12.52 -12.82
C LYS A 301 -10.34 -13.92 -13.08
N ILE A 302 -9.46 -14.37 -12.18
CA ILE A 302 -8.73 -15.63 -12.31
C ILE A 302 -9.71 -16.81 -12.38
N GLY A 303 -10.68 -16.85 -11.46
CA GLY A 303 -11.71 -17.88 -11.37
C GLY A 303 -11.17 -19.28 -11.07
N GLN A 304 -12.06 -20.26 -10.96
CA GLN A 304 -11.71 -21.67 -10.71
C GLN A 304 -10.67 -22.22 -11.70
N VAL A 305 -10.76 -21.86 -12.99
CA VAL A 305 -9.85 -22.37 -14.04
C VAL A 305 -8.49 -21.68 -14.01
N GLY A 306 -8.42 -20.37 -13.74
CA GLY A 306 -7.14 -19.69 -13.55
C GLY A 306 -6.40 -20.22 -12.31
N THR A 307 -7.17 -20.54 -11.27
CA THR A 307 -6.65 -21.11 -10.01
C THR A 307 -6.02 -22.49 -10.22
N GLN A 308 -6.52 -23.29 -11.17
CA GLN A 308 -5.89 -24.57 -11.51
C GLN A 308 -4.44 -24.43 -11.97
N PHE A 309 -4.13 -23.42 -12.80
CA PHE A 309 -2.76 -23.17 -13.24
C PHE A 309 -1.85 -22.64 -12.12
N LEU A 310 -2.40 -21.87 -11.17
CA LEU A 310 -1.66 -21.39 -10.02
C LEU A 310 -1.39 -22.51 -9.00
N GLY A 311 -2.36 -23.40 -8.76
CA GLY A 311 -2.17 -24.61 -7.93
C GLY A 311 -1.12 -25.55 -8.52
N ASP A 312 -1.16 -25.79 -9.84
CA ASP A 312 -0.12 -26.54 -10.55
C ASP A 312 1.26 -25.87 -10.41
N ALA A 313 1.34 -24.54 -10.53
CA ALA A 313 2.58 -23.80 -10.31
C ALA A 313 3.12 -23.95 -8.87
N LEU A 314 2.25 -23.95 -7.86
CA LEU A 314 2.62 -24.17 -6.45
C LEU A 314 3.19 -25.58 -6.18
N LEU A 315 2.83 -26.60 -6.96
CA LEU A 315 3.47 -27.92 -6.82
C LEU A 315 4.98 -27.87 -7.12
N HIS A 316 5.36 -27.02 -8.08
CA HIS A 316 6.74 -26.88 -8.57
C HIS A 316 7.52 -25.78 -7.87
N ASN A 317 6.94 -24.60 -7.67
CA ASN A 317 7.61 -23.47 -7.05
C ASN A 317 7.95 -23.75 -5.56
N LYS A 318 9.14 -23.33 -5.12
CA LYS A 318 9.67 -23.52 -3.76
C LYS A 318 10.13 -22.22 -3.10
N THR A 319 9.68 -21.06 -3.59
CA THR A 319 10.19 -19.74 -3.18
C THR A 319 9.09 -18.74 -2.84
N LEU A 320 7.92 -18.86 -3.47
CA LEU A 320 6.74 -18.06 -3.19
C LEU A 320 6.24 -18.39 -1.78
N SER A 321 6.40 -17.44 -0.85
CA SER A 321 6.01 -17.57 0.56
C SER A 321 4.68 -16.87 0.87
N SER A 322 4.30 -15.87 0.08
CA SER A 322 3.07 -15.10 0.22
C SER A 322 2.34 -14.98 -1.12
N LEU A 323 1.10 -15.45 -1.17
CA LEU A 323 0.22 -15.35 -2.33
C LEU A 323 -1.11 -14.72 -1.88
N ASN A 324 -1.49 -13.61 -2.49
CA ASN A 324 -2.80 -13.01 -2.26
C ASN A 324 -3.68 -13.19 -3.50
N LEU A 325 -4.78 -13.91 -3.34
CA LEU A 325 -5.78 -14.20 -4.36
C LEU A 325 -7.18 -13.71 -3.94
N SER A 326 -7.30 -12.72 -3.06
CA SER A 326 -8.62 -12.21 -2.65
C SER A 326 -9.42 -11.71 -3.87
N ASP A 327 -10.75 -11.80 -3.80
CA ASP A 327 -11.68 -11.23 -4.78
C ASP A 327 -11.44 -11.70 -6.23
N ASN A 328 -11.34 -13.03 -6.43
CA ASN A 328 -10.98 -13.64 -7.71
C ASN A 328 -11.97 -14.68 -8.25
N GLU A 329 -13.17 -14.80 -7.67
CA GLU A 329 -14.24 -15.71 -8.10
C GLU A 329 -13.80 -17.20 -8.12
N ILE A 330 -12.96 -17.61 -7.15
CA ILE A 330 -12.30 -18.93 -7.13
C ILE A 330 -13.27 -20.09 -6.90
N GLY A 331 -14.21 -19.96 -5.96
CA GLY A 331 -15.16 -21.02 -5.59
C GLY A 331 -14.54 -22.30 -5.02
N ASP A 332 -15.38 -23.27 -4.67
CA ASP A 332 -14.96 -24.54 -4.05
C ASP A 332 -13.96 -25.33 -4.89
N ILE A 333 -14.19 -25.40 -6.20
CA ILE A 333 -13.32 -26.17 -7.12
C ILE A 333 -11.91 -25.56 -7.15
N GLY A 334 -11.80 -24.24 -7.16
CA GLY A 334 -10.48 -23.58 -7.11
C GLY A 334 -9.83 -23.71 -5.73
N ALA A 335 -10.61 -23.60 -4.66
CA ALA A 335 -10.13 -23.81 -3.28
C ALA A 335 -9.61 -25.24 -3.06
N GLN A 336 -10.29 -26.26 -3.60
CA GLN A 336 -9.86 -27.65 -3.55
C GLN A 336 -8.51 -27.85 -4.25
N VAL A 337 -8.33 -27.25 -5.43
CA VAL A 337 -7.07 -27.34 -6.18
C VAL A 337 -5.92 -26.66 -5.43
N LEU A 338 -6.18 -25.55 -4.75
CA LEU A 338 -5.20 -24.94 -3.84
C LEU A 338 -4.91 -25.86 -2.65
N GLY A 339 -5.91 -26.41 -1.97
CA GLY A 339 -5.74 -27.35 -0.86
C GLY A 339 -4.85 -28.54 -1.24
N ASP A 340 -5.15 -29.22 -2.35
CA ASP A 340 -4.37 -30.37 -2.81
C ASP A 340 -2.94 -30.00 -3.27
N ALA A 341 -2.73 -28.77 -3.77
CA ALA A 341 -1.39 -28.25 -4.03
C ALA A 341 -0.62 -27.94 -2.73
N LEU A 342 -1.28 -27.37 -1.73
CA LEU A 342 -0.68 -26.97 -0.45
C LEU A 342 -0.31 -28.16 0.43
N LYS A 343 -0.99 -29.31 0.33
CA LYS A 343 -0.53 -30.57 0.95
C LYS A 343 0.88 -31.00 0.50
N ARG A 344 1.40 -30.45 -0.61
CA ARG A 344 2.70 -30.77 -1.20
C ARG A 344 3.65 -29.58 -1.37
N ASN A 345 3.15 -28.34 -1.25
CA ASN A 345 3.97 -27.14 -1.31
C ASN A 345 4.53 -26.82 0.08
N THR A 346 5.86 -26.76 0.20
CA THR A 346 6.57 -26.51 1.45
C THR A 346 7.25 -25.13 1.49
N ALA A 347 6.66 -24.13 0.83
CA ALA A 347 7.24 -22.79 0.69
C ALA A 347 6.24 -21.67 0.99
N LEU A 348 4.98 -21.83 0.57
CA LEU A 348 3.91 -20.88 0.83
C LEU A 348 3.50 -20.98 2.31
N ALA A 349 3.60 -19.84 3.01
CA ALA A 349 3.30 -19.68 4.44
C ALA A 349 2.24 -18.59 4.70
N LYS A 350 1.75 -17.93 3.63
CA LYS A 350 0.65 -16.97 3.68
C LYS A 350 -0.20 -17.08 2.42
N LEU A 351 -1.49 -17.31 2.61
CA LEU A 351 -2.48 -17.34 1.54
C LEU A 351 -3.71 -16.53 1.97
N ASP A 352 -4.03 -15.52 1.17
CA ASP A 352 -5.26 -14.72 1.33
C ASP A 352 -6.26 -15.12 0.25
N LEU A 353 -7.46 -15.52 0.70
CA LEU A 353 -8.57 -15.98 -0.12
C LEU A 353 -9.86 -15.21 0.17
N GLY A 354 -9.80 -14.02 0.76
CA GLY A 354 -10.96 -13.17 1.00
C GLY A 354 -11.86 -12.97 -0.25
N GLY A 355 -13.17 -12.78 -0.07
CA GLY A 355 -14.09 -12.44 -1.17
C GLY A 355 -14.28 -13.49 -2.28
N ASN A 356 -13.84 -14.74 -2.12
CA ASN A 356 -13.78 -15.73 -3.20
C ASN A 356 -14.99 -16.66 -3.41
N LYS A 357 -16.06 -16.50 -2.61
CA LYS A 357 -17.26 -17.36 -2.65
C LYS A 357 -16.93 -18.85 -2.48
N ILE A 358 -16.07 -19.16 -1.52
CA ILE A 358 -15.71 -20.52 -1.13
C ILE A 358 -16.74 -20.96 -0.09
N GLY A 359 -17.40 -22.10 -0.32
CA GLY A 359 -18.29 -22.77 0.64
C GLY A 359 -17.60 -23.96 1.30
N ASP A 360 -18.39 -24.84 1.90
CA ASP A 360 -17.92 -25.88 2.81
C ASP A 360 -16.95 -26.88 2.16
N MET A 361 -17.18 -27.27 0.90
CA MET A 361 -16.32 -28.23 0.21
C MET A 361 -14.92 -27.65 -0.01
N GLY A 362 -14.84 -26.36 -0.35
CA GLY A 362 -13.56 -25.65 -0.43
C GLY A 362 -12.94 -25.43 0.94
N ALA A 363 -13.75 -25.12 1.97
CA ALA A 363 -13.32 -24.95 3.36
C ALA A 363 -12.66 -26.22 3.91
N GLN A 364 -13.34 -27.36 3.80
CA GLN A 364 -12.86 -28.67 4.24
C GLN A 364 -11.57 -29.07 3.53
N SER A 365 -11.48 -28.82 2.23
CA SER A 365 -10.26 -29.13 1.47
C SER A 365 -9.06 -28.27 1.91
N LEU A 366 -9.27 -26.98 2.17
CA LEU A 366 -8.24 -26.09 2.73
C LEU A 366 -7.89 -26.46 4.19
N GLY A 367 -8.88 -26.85 5.00
CA GLY A 367 -8.66 -27.36 6.36
C GLY A 367 -7.76 -28.60 6.38
N SER A 368 -7.99 -29.56 5.48
CA SER A 368 -7.20 -30.80 5.37
C SER A 368 -5.71 -30.57 5.02
N VAL A 369 -5.30 -29.34 4.68
CA VAL A 369 -3.88 -28.98 4.55
C VAL A 369 -3.17 -29.04 5.90
N LEU A 370 -3.85 -28.72 7.00
CA LEU A 370 -3.26 -28.62 8.34
C LEU A 370 -2.78 -29.97 8.87
N GLU A 371 -3.52 -31.05 8.58
CA GLU A 371 -3.16 -32.45 8.88
C GLU A 371 -1.89 -32.90 8.12
N HIS A 372 -1.66 -32.33 6.93
CA HIS A 372 -0.68 -32.82 5.95
C HIS A 372 0.57 -31.93 5.82
N ASN A 373 0.55 -30.70 6.34
CA ASN A 373 1.63 -29.74 6.14
C ASN A 373 1.83 -28.82 7.35
N THR A 374 2.91 -29.08 8.09
CA THR A 374 3.31 -28.37 9.32
C THR A 374 3.78 -26.93 9.13
N ILE A 375 3.90 -26.43 7.89
CA ILE A 375 4.05 -24.98 7.66
C ILE A 375 2.72 -24.27 7.91
N TRP A 376 1.59 -24.93 7.64
CA TRP A 376 0.27 -24.31 7.76
C TRP A 376 -0.28 -24.26 9.19
N SER A 377 0.28 -25.02 10.13
CA SER A 377 -0.11 -24.94 11.55
C SER A 377 0.22 -23.58 12.20
N SER A 378 1.18 -22.83 11.65
CA SER A 378 1.56 -21.47 12.08
C SER A 378 1.41 -20.42 10.96
N ALA A 379 0.69 -20.76 9.88
CA ALA A 379 0.50 -19.89 8.72
C ALA A 379 -0.75 -19.01 8.85
N PHE A 380 -0.70 -17.86 8.16
CA PHE A 380 -1.83 -16.94 8.11
C PHE A 380 -2.72 -17.25 6.91
N PHE A 381 -3.92 -17.74 7.20
CA PHE A 381 -5.06 -17.72 6.29
C PHE A 381 -5.93 -16.49 6.55
N HIS A 382 -6.25 -15.71 5.52
CA HIS A 382 -7.19 -14.61 5.64
C HIS A 382 -8.49 -14.88 4.86
N PHE A 383 -9.63 -14.71 5.51
CA PHE A 383 -10.96 -14.95 4.97
C PHE A 383 -11.90 -13.80 5.36
N THR A 384 -12.46 -13.09 4.37
CA THR A 384 -13.31 -11.90 4.60
C THR A 384 -14.81 -12.13 4.39
N SER A 385 -15.23 -13.38 4.19
CA SER A 385 -16.63 -13.75 3.95
C SER A 385 -16.86 -15.21 4.33
N LEU A 386 -16.86 -15.50 5.63
CA LEU A 386 -17.32 -16.79 6.14
C LEU A 386 -18.85 -16.78 6.23
N GLU A 387 -19.51 -17.56 5.36
CA GLU A 387 -20.86 -18.06 5.67
C GLU A 387 -20.72 -19.08 6.82
N VAL A 388 -21.79 -19.27 7.60
CA VAL A 388 -21.72 -19.96 8.90
C VAL A 388 -21.21 -21.40 8.77
N ASP A 389 -21.61 -22.08 7.70
CA ASP A 389 -21.27 -23.47 7.42
C ASP A 389 -19.76 -23.68 7.17
N TRP A 390 -19.04 -22.63 6.75
CA TRP A 390 -17.59 -22.63 6.56
C TRP A 390 -16.84 -22.92 7.87
N ILE A 391 -17.38 -22.44 9.00
CA ILE A 391 -16.81 -22.66 10.33
C ILE A 391 -17.00 -24.12 10.73
N HIS A 392 -18.16 -24.73 10.45
CA HIS A 392 -18.34 -26.17 10.64
C HIS A 392 -17.36 -26.97 9.78
N GLY A 393 -17.25 -26.68 8.47
CA GLY A 393 -16.35 -27.40 7.57
C GLY A 393 -14.88 -27.32 7.95
N PHE A 394 -14.38 -26.13 8.32
CA PHE A 394 -12.98 -25.91 8.67
C PHE A 394 -12.63 -26.38 10.10
N LEU A 395 -13.50 -26.13 11.08
CA LEU A 395 -13.27 -26.59 12.46
C LEU A 395 -13.47 -28.10 12.63
N TYR A 396 -14.37 -28.75 11.86
CA TYR A 396 -14.55 -30.20 11.93
C TYR A 396 -13.22 -30.94 11.71
N VAL A 397 -12.45 -30.52 10.70
CA VAL A 397 -11.12 -31.07 10.41
C VAL A 397 -10.14 -30.88 11.58
N LEU A 398 -10.19 -29.73 12.26
CA LEU A 398 -9.34 -29.46 13.44
C LEU A 398 -9.75 -30.24 14.70
N TYR A 399 -10.99 -30.73 14.78
CA TYR A 399 -11.49 -31.47 15.95
C TYR A 399 -11.40 -33.00 15.82
N ASP A 400 -11.32 -33.56 14.61
CA ASP A 400 -11.20 -35.02 14.39
C ASP A 400 -9.73 -35.53 14.47
N ASP A 401 -8.72 -34.64 14.44
CA ASP A 401 -7.30 -35.00 14.62
C ASP A 401 -6.71 -34.54 15.98
N PRO A 402 -6.68 -35.43 17.01
CA PRO A 402 -6.12 -35.13 18.32
C PRO A 402 -4.58 -35.04 18.36
N SER A 403 -3.88 -35.12 17.22
CA SER A 403 -2.42 -34.95 17.13
C SER A 403 -1.98 -33.56 16.67
N SER A 404 -2.91 -32.69 16.27
CA SER A 404 -2.61 -31.36 15.74
C SER A 404 -2.36 -30.30 16.85
N SER A 405 -1.14 -29.79 16.94
CA SER A 405 -0.81 -28.63 17.79
C SER A 405 -1.12 -27.33 17.03
N SER A 406 -2.32 -26.78 17.23
CA SER A 406 -2.86 -25.61 16.51
C SER A 406 -2.39 -24.25 17.06
N ASP A 407 -1.07 -24.11 17.24
CA ASP A 407 -0.43 -22.84 17.65
C ASP A 407 -0.32 -21.85 16.46
N GLY A 408 -1.38 -21.05 16.26
CA GLY A 408 -1.28 -19.81 15.46
C GLY A 408 -2.36 -19.52 14.42
N ILE A 409 -3.51 -20.19 14.44
CA ILE A 409 -4.58 -19.93 13.46
C ILE A 409 -5.32 -18.62 13.81
N GLU A 410 -5.08 -17.58 13.02
CA GLU A 410 -5.72 -16.26 13.17
C GLU A 410 -6.76 -15.99 12.07
N ILE A 411 -8.04 -16.17 12.40
CA ILE A 411 -9.21 -15.93 11.54
C ILE A 411 -9.69 -14.48 11.74
N MET A 412 -9.09 -13.53 11.01
CA MET A 412 -9.55 -12.14 11.01
C MET A 412 -10.69 -11.91 10.00
N HIS A 413 -11.71 -11.15 10.41
CA HIS A 413 -12.81 -10.60 9.58
C HIS A 413 -13.84 -11.60 9.06
N ALA A 414 -14.35 -12.47 9.93
CA ALA A 414 -15.58 -13.23 9.67
C ALA A 414 -16.84 -12.37 9.96
N ASN A 415 -17.86 -12.44 9.09
CA ASN A 415 -19.16 -11.80 9.31
C ASN A 415 -20.20 -12.89 9.64
N ILE A 416 -20.10 -13.43 10.86
CA ILE A 416 -20.78 -14.66 11.28
C ILE A 416 -22.23 -14.37 11.66
N ASP A 417 -23.18 -15.07 11.03
CA ASP A 417 -24.59 -15.10 11.49
C ASP A 417 -24.77 -16.20 12.55
N TYR A 418 -24.66 -15.81 13.82
CA TYR A 418 -24.76 -16.73 14.95
C TYR A 418 -26.13 -17.44 15.06
N THR A 419 -27.17 -17.01 14.33
CA THR A 419 -28.50 -17.64 14.41
C THR A 419 -28.60 -19.03 13.77
N GLN A 420 -27.57 -19.46 13.02
CA GLN A 420 -27.51 -20.77 12.35
C GLN A 420 -26.60 -21.80 13.07
N LEU A 421 -25.80 -21.37 14.06
CA LEU A 421 -24.88 -22.26 14.80
C LEU A 421 -25.64 -23.11 15.83
N THR A 422 -26.09 -24.30 15.42
CA THR A 422 -26.98 -25.14 16.24
C THR A 422 -26.26 -26.16 17.13
N SER A 423 -25.01 -26.54 16.86
CA SER A 423 -24.15 -27.30 17.78
C SER A 423 -22.68 -27.36 17.33
N VAL A 424 -21.74 -27.08 18.24
CA VAL A 424 -20.31 -27.37 18.05
C VAL A 424 -19.80 -28.10 19.28
N ASN A 425 -19.48 -29.39 19.13
CA ASN A 425 -18.82 -30.17 20.17
C ASN A 425 -17.32 -29.83 20.18
N VAL A 426 -16.78 -29.49 21.35
CA VAL A 426 -15.38 -29.09 21.53
C VAL A 426 -14.70 -29.97 22.55
N HIS A 427 -13.63 -30.64 22.12
CA HIS A 427 -12.66 -31.25 23.02
C HIS A 427 -11.48 -30.28 23.26
N PRO A 428 -10.86 -30.32 24.46
CA PRO A 428 -9.86 -29.33 24.84
C PRO A 428 -8.52 -29.56 24.11
N LEU A 429 -8.06 -28.54 23.38
CA LEU A 429 -6.71 -28.46 22.79
C LEU A 429 -5.86 -27.41 23.51
N GLN A 430 -4.54 -27.60 23.51
CA GLN A 430 -3.58 -26.56 23.88
C GLN A 430 -3.23 -25.76 22.62
N GLY A 431 -3.88 -24.61 22.42
CA GLY A 431 -3.67 -23.72 21.28
C GLY A 431 -4.64 -22.55 21.28
N TYR A 432 -4.31 -21.46 20.56
CA TYR A 432 -5.14 -20.25 20.51
C TYR A 432 -5.68 -20.03 19.08
N VAL A 433 -7.01 -20.14 18.92
CA VAL A 433 -7.69 -19.66 17.71
C VAL A 433 -8.18 -18.24 17.96
N TYR A 434 -7.66 -17.27 17.20
CA TYR A 434 -8.17 -15.89 17.21
C TYR A 434 -9.25 -15.74 16.16
N ILE A 435 -10.47 -15.36 16.57
CA ILE A 435 -11.56 -14.97 15.66
C ILE A 435 -11.85 -13.50 15.91
N SER A 436 -11.71 -12.63 14.89
CA SER A 436 -12.08 -11.21 15.00
C SER A 436 -13.24 -10.86 14.05
N THR A 437 -14.25 -10.21 14.60
CA THR A 437 -15.44 -9.73 13.88
C THR A 437 -15.63 -8.25 14.23
N TYR A 438 -16.02 -7.41 13.26
CA TYR A 438 -16.23 -5.97 13.49
C TYR A 438 -17.68 -5.59 13.27
N TYR A 439 -18.34 -5.07 14.31
CA TYR A 439 -19.63 -4.41 14.19
C TYR A 439 -19.72 -3.20 15.13
N ASP A 440 -19.88 -2.03 14.52
CA ASP A 440 -20.27 -0.69 15.02
C ASP A 440 -19.83 -0.19 16.43
N ALA A 441 -19.41 1.09 16.47
CA ALA A 441 -18.69 1.73 17.56
C ALA A 441 -19.55 2.15 18.78
N GLN A 442 -20.61 1.41 19.12
CA GLN A 442 -21.42 1.64 20.32
C GLN A 442 -21.51 0.45 21.28
N HIS A 443 -21.03 -0.74 20.92
CA HIS A 443 -21.05 -1.93 21.80
C HIS A 443 -19.69 -2.64 21.86
N SER A 444 -18.64 -1.89 22.22
CA SER A 444 -17.27 -2.39 22.38
C SER A 444 -17.06 -3.19 23.67
N LEU A 445 -17.65 -4.38 23.76
CA LEU A 445 -17.17 -5.44 24.67
C LEU A 445 -16.06 -6.23 23.98
N ILE A 446 -14.85 -6.13 24.55
CA ILE A 446 -13.64 -6.79 24.04
C ILE A 446 -13.68 -8.27 24.44
N TYR A 447 -14.16 -9.13 23.55
CA TYR A 447 -14.22 -10.57 23.79
C TYR A 447 -12.86 -11.25 23.58
N ARG A 448 -11.99 -11.12 24.60
CA ARG A 448 -10.87 -12.06 24.81
C ARG A 448 -11.38 -13.29 25.55
N SER A 449 -11.86 -14.30 24.83
CA SER A 449 -12.08 -15.65 25.38
C SER A 449 -10.91 -16.56 25.03
N LEU A 450 -10.03 -16.82 25.99
CA LEU A 450 -9.16 -18.01 25.93
C LEU A 450 -10.06 -19.25 25.93
N LEU A 451 -9.89 -20.12 24.94
CA LEU A 451 -10.57 -21.42 24.89
C LEU A 451 -9.86 -22.42 25.82
N ASP A 452 -10.09 -22.28 27.12
CA ASP A 452 -10.05 -23.44 28.01
C ASP A 452 -11.39 -24.17 27.89
N GLY A 453 -11.36 -25.50 27.71
CA GLY A 453 -12.42 -26.32 27.10
C GLY A 453 -13.68 -26.54 27.95
N SER A 454 -14.04 -25.61 28.82
CA SER A 454 -15.17 -25.69 29.76
C SER A 454 -16.29 -24.67 29.49
N ASN A 455 -16.09 -23.69 28.60
CA ASN A 455 -17.00 -22.54 28.47
C ASN A 455 -17.78 -22.42 27.14
N LEU A 456 -17.54 -23.24 26.11
CA LEU A 456 -18.27 -23.08 24.84
C LEU A 456 -19.77 -23.44 24.96
N GLU A 457 -20.13 -24.39 25.82
CA GLU A 457 -21.53 -24.78 26.06
C GLU A 457 -22.33 -23.62 26.70
N THR A 458 -21.66 -22.71 27.42
CA THR A 458 -22.25 -21.46 27.93
C THR A 458 -22.31 -20.37 26.85
N PHE A 459 -21.42 -20.41 25.85
CA PHE A 459 -21.32 -19.42 24.76
C PHE A 459 -22.38 -19.62 23.66
N ILE A 460 -22.86 -20.85 23.46
CA ILE A 460 -23.94 -21.16 22.49
C ILE A 460 -25.34 -20.84 23.05
N ASN A 461 -25.48 -20.68 24.38
CA ASN A 461 -26.74 -20.45 25.08
C ASN A 461 -26.99 -18.98 25.50
N LEU A 462 -26.20 -18.03 24.97
CA LEU A 462 -26.25 -16.59 25.27
C LEU A 462 -26.50 -15.77 23.99
#